data_AF-S9RXV4-F1
#
_entry.id   AF-S9RXV4-F1
#
_cell.length_a   1.000
_cell.length_b   1.000
_cell.length_c   1.000
_cell.angle_alpha   90.00
_cell.angle_beta   90.00
_cell.angle_gamma   90.00
#
_symmetry.space_group_name_H-M   'P 1'
#
loop_
_entity.id
_entity.type
_entity.pdbx_description
1 polymer ?
#
loop_
_entity_poly.entity_id
_entity_poly.type
_entity_poly.pdbx_seq_one_letter_code
_entity_poly.pdbx_strand_id
1 'polypeptide(L)'
;MVLFMAMALVVAKAVLTASSGIEGLAQTGNDDIMRFLSVRDWLAGQAWFDTRQYRMVPPEGLDLHWSRFVDAAIGGLVRLGEVVVSTERAEVFALVAWPTLLFLGLIAATGLAARRVLGSRAALVSVMALLLWPPTGATFFAPMHVDHHNIQMLLTAVTLITLVVPGPAGRLGAIGGAASAMSLAVGLEMMPAIGLAGIVLLCQTVFLTPGRARQLGAFSVTLALVAAVLFAGQTAPDEWMATRCDELSMPYLALASAGALCCLAVAAMAGRVPNGALRGVAALVLVVLAVALVYPVVRPCLVGPYGDLPQRVQDVISMRIAEARPALPALLAGDTMAVRFVFPALMAAALASALWVLDMRRRAGGAETRRRVGILLLFGWLGVIGSLFQIRLVMLGAAAFPFLCGYLVEGVLRVGKARGAGRGARLALVPVLALTLLSPALYSLATSLAARAGSSMGPAQMRATDASCRTPDVLRSLNTVPSGAVLSTSNLGAPLLLLTHHMALAGPYHRSPEAMADGVLPFEGDEAQMRAALRRTGADYLLLCRDAVYGDGSSFATGLAAGEGADGLEAVAGPDPALVLLEVSGRDG
;
A
#
# COMPACT_ATOMS: atom_id res chain seq x y z
N MET A 1 24.81 -8.61 15.45
CA MET A 1 25.36 -7.28 15.15
C MET A 1 24.58 -6.57 14.04
N VAL A 2 24.62 -6.98 12.78
CA VAL A 2 23.96 -6.22 11.68
C VAL A 2 22.44 -6.08 11.82
N LEU A 3 21.73 -7.14 12.21
CA LEU A 3 20.29 -7.05 12.50
C LEU A 3 20.00 -6.03 13.61
N PHE A 4 20.79 -6.04 14.67
CA PHE A 4 20.68 -5.09 15.78
C PHE A 4 20.98 -3.65 15.33
N MET A 5 22.04 -3.43 14.54
CA MET A 5 22.36 -2.10 14.01
C MET A 5 21.26 -1.57 13.08
N ALA A 6 20.68 -2.42 12.23
CA ALA A 6 19.55 -2.07 11.38
C ALA A 6 18.34 -1.64 12.22
N MET A 7 17.99 -2.41 13.25
CA MET A 7 16.91 -2.09 14.18
C MET A 7 17.19 -0.79 14.94
N ALA A 8 18.42 -0.59 15.43
CA ALA A 8 18.83 0.62 16.12
C ALA A 8 18.75 1.86 15.21
N LEU A 9 19.11 1.75 13.93
CA LEU A 9 18.99 2.83 12.95
C LEU A 9 17.52 3.23 12.73
N VAL A 10 16.62 2.24 12.61
CA VAL A 10 15.18 2.48 12.46
C VAL A 10 14.62 3.18 13.70
N VAL A 11 14.98 2.71 14.90
CA VAL A 11 14.57 3.35 16.16
C VAL A 11 15.15 4.76 16.26
N ALA A 12 16.41 4.98 15.90
CA ALA A 12 17.02 6.31 15.92
C ALA A 12 16.31 7.27 14.96
N LYS A 13 15.98 6.83 13.74
CA LYS A 13 15.18 7.62 12.79
C LYS A 13 13.82 7.97 13.40
N ALA A 14 13.14 7.00 13.99
CA ALA A 14 11.85 7.19 14.65
C ALA A 14 11.91 8.24 15.77
N VAL A 15 12.92 8.14 16.66
CA VAL A 15 13.14 9.12 17.75
C VAL A 15 13.43 10.52 17.21
N LEU A 16 14.25 10.62 16.16
CA LEU A 16 14.55 11.91 15.53
C LEU A 16 13.33 12.55 14.86
N THR A 17 12.42 11.75 14.31
CA THR A 17 11.19 12.26 13.69
C THR A 17 10.10 12.58 14.71
N ALA A 18 10.12 11.99 15.90
CA ALA A 18 9.12 12.30 16.93
C ALA A 18 9.09 13.78 17.34
N SER A 19 10.17 14.53 17.10
CA SER A 19 10.24 15.97 17.36
C SER A 19 9.37 16.82 16.43
N SER A 20 8.95 16.30 15.27
CA SER A 20 8.06 17.04 14.36
C SER A 20 6.60 17.09 14.81
N GLY A 21 6.24 16.34 15.87
CA GLY A 21 4.89 16.35 16.42
C GLY A 21 3.81 16.02 15.39
N ILE A 22 2.60 16.55 15.60
CA ILE A 22 1.47 16.34 14.67
C ILE A 22 1.67 17.02 13.30
N GLU A 23 2.58 17.99 13.23
CA GLU A 23 2.94 18.68 11.98
C GLU A 23 3.64 17.76 10.98
N GLY A 24 4.35 16.75 11.49
CA GLY A 24 4.91 15.69 10.66
C GLY A 24 3.82 14.91 9.91
N LEU A 25 2.69 14.64 10.56
CA LEU A 25 1.55 13.94 9.96
C LEU A 25 0.83 14.79 8.90
N ALA A 26 0.66 16.09 9.13
CA ALA A 26 0.03 16.97 8.14
C ALA A 26 0.77 17.01 6.78
N GLN A 27 2.06 16.65 6.78
CA GLN A 27 2.91 16.57 5.59
C GLN A 27 2.94 15.17 4.94
N THR A 28 2.28 14.16 5.53
CA THR A 28 2.15 12.84 4.92
C THR A 28 0.98 12.79 3.92
N GLY A 29 0.71 11.59 3.38
CA GLY A 29 -0.43 11.37 2.49
C GLY A 29 -1.77 11.56 3.20
N ASN A 30 -2.84 11.73 2.40
CA ASN A 30 -4.19 11.92 2.92
C ASN A 30 -4.68 10.70 3.71
N ASP A 31 -4.25 9.50 3.33
CA ASP A 31 -4.69 8.26 3.97
C ASP A 31 -4.15 8.13 5.40
N ASP A 32 -2.89 8.50 5.62
CA ASP A 32 -2.28 8.52 6.95
C ASP A 32 -3.02 9.50 7.89
N ILE A 33 -3.33 10.71 7.39
CA ILE A 33 -4.04 11.74 8.14
C ILE A 33 -5.46 11.26 8.48
N MET A 34 -6.19 10.78 7.49
CA MET A 34 -7.57 10.34 7.67
C MET A 34 -7.65 9.09 8.56
N ARG A 35 -6.67 8.20 8.50
CA ARG A 35 -6.57 7.04 9.40
C ARG A 35 -6.46 7.51 10.83
N PHE A 36 -5.57 8.46 11.07
CA PHE A 36 -5.39 9.02 12.40
C PHE A 36 -6.63 9.77 12.90
N LEU A 37 -7.34 10.51 12.03
CA LEU A 37 -8.64 11.10 12.39
C LEU A 37 -9.66 10.03 12.78
N SER A 38 -9.75 8.94 12.03
CA SER A 38 -10.63 7.80 12.35
C SER A 38 -10.30 7.18 13.73
N VAL A 39 -9.02 7.11 14.09
CA VAL A 39 -8.56 6.66 15.42
C VAL A 39 -8.99 7.67 16.50
N ARG A 40 -8.78 8.97 16.27
CA ARG A 40 -9.19 10.02 17.22
C ARG A 40 -10.69 10.00 17.46
N ASP A 41 -11.49 9.90 16.41
CA ASP A 41 -12.95 9.91 16.52
C ASP A 41 -13.46 8.68 17.28
N TRP A 42 -12.88 7.49 17.03
CA TRP A 42 -13.16 6.29 17.83
C TRP A 42 -12.78 6.45 19.30
N LEU A 43 -11.59 6.96 19.60
CA LEU A 43 -11.15 7.21 20.98
C LEU A 43 -12.01 8.29 21.68
N ALA A 44 -12.60 9.21 20.92
CA ALA A 44 -13.52 10.25 21.39
C ALA A 44 -14.97 9.77 21.57
N GLY A 45 -15.28 8.51 21.24
CA GLY A 45 -16.57 7.88 21.54
C GLY A 45 -17.38 7.45 20.32
N GLN A 46 -16.87 7.59 19.09
CA GLN A 46 -17.52 7.04 17.91
C GLN A 46 -17.65 5.52 18.01
N ALA A 47 -18.78 4.97 17.57
CA ALA A 47 -19.09 3.55 17.74
C ALA A 47 -18.09 2.66 16.98
N TRP A 48 -17.87 1.44 17.48
CA TRP A 48 -16.87 0.51 16.91
C TRP A 48 -17.07 0.24 15.41
N PHE A 49 -18.31 0.00 14.98
CA PHE A 49 -18.64 -0.27 13.58
C PHE A 49 -18.88 1.00 12.74
N ASP A 50 -18.84 2.18 13.33
CA ASP A 50 -19.02 3.44 12.60
C ASP A 50 -17.66 3.99 12.17
N THR A 51 -17.25 3.75 10.93
CA THR A 51 -15.99 4.24 10.34
C THR A 51 -16.16 5.55 9.56
N ARG A 52 -17.29 6.23 9.70
CA ARG A 52 -17.60 7.44 8.94
C ARG A 52 -16.83 8.66 9.45
N GLN A 53 -16.28 9.46 8.55
CA GLN A 53 -15.73 10.79 8.86
C GLN A 53 -16.80 11.86 8.59
N TYR A 54 -17.50 12.29 9.64
CA TYR A 54 -18.62 13.23 9.54
C TYR A 54 -18.24 14.65 9.14
N ARG A 55 -16.98 15.06 9.31
CA ARG A 55 -16.50 16.38 8.86
C ARG A 55 -16.11 16.40 7.38
N MET A 56 -16.13 15.25 6.70
CA MET A 56 -15.94 15.17 5.25
C MET A 56 -17.27 14.89 4.57
N VAL A 57 -17.66 15.73 3.60
CA VAL A 57 -18.96 15.67 2.92
C VAL A 57 -20.13 15.68 3.92
N PRO A 58 -20.24 16.70 4.79
CA PRO A 58 -21.39 16.84 5.69
C PRO A 58 -22.69 17.17 4.90
N PRO A 59 -23.87 16.76 5.40
CA PRO A 59 -24.11 16.03 6.64
C PRO A 59 -23.92 14.50 6.53
N GLU A 60 -23.81 13.94 5.33
CA GLU A 60 -23.80 12.49 5.11
C GLU A 60 -22.56 11.80 5.70
N GLY A 61 -21.43 12.49 5.70
CA GLY A 61 -20.14 11.95 6.11
C GLY A 61 -19.51 11.01 5.08
N LEU A 62 -18.18 10.92 5.08
CA LEU A 62 -17.45 9.96 4.25
C LEU A 62 -17.39 8.59 4.93
N ASP A 63 -17.95 7.56 4.31
CA ASP A 63 -17.80 6.19 4.75
C ASP A 63 -16.41 5.61 4.37
N LEU A 64 -15.73 4.96 5.31
CA LEU A 64 -14.40 4.37 5.10
C LEU A 64 -14.45 2.84 5.24
N HIS A 65 -13.94 2.14 4.23
CA HIS A 65 -13.82 0.67 4.17
C HIS A 65 -12.67 0.09 5.01
N TRP A 66 -12.09 0.91 5.87
CA TRP A 66 -10.83 0.62 6.51
C TRP A 66 -11.01 -0.24 7.76
N SER A 67 -10.10 -1.20 7.95
CA SER A 67 -10.21 -2.13 9.07
C SER A 67 -10.05 -1.44 10.42
N ARG A 68 -11.10 -1.58 11.25
CA ARG A 68 -11.11 -1.11 12.64
C ARG A 68 -10.01 -1.74 13.50
N PHE A 69 -9.51 -2.93 13.16
CA PHE A 69 -8.42 -3.56 13.92
C PHE A 69 -7.10 -2.78 13.84
N VAL A 70 -6.85 -2.12 12.70
CA VAL A 70 -5.68 -1.25 12.56
C VAL A 70 -5.85 -0.02 13.46
N ASP A 71 -7.04 0.59 13.44
CA ASP A 71 -7.34 1.74 14.28
C ASP A 71 -7.23 1.39 15.77
N ALA A 72 -7.74 0.23 16.16
CA ALA A 72 -7.67 -0.26 17.54
C ALA A 72 -6.23 -0.49 17.99
N ALA A 73 -5.35 -0.96 17.10
CA ALA A 73 -3.94 -1.15 17.42
C ALA A 73 -3.20 0.18 17.59
N ILE A 74 -3.47 1.17 16.72
CA ILE A 74 -2.91 2.52 16.83
C ILE A 74 -3.46 3.21 18.08
N GLY A 75 -4.78 3.20 18.29
CA GLY A 75 -5.43 3.80 19.46
C GLY A 75 -5.00 3.14 20.78
N GLY A 76 -4.72 1.83 20.76
CA GLY A 76 -4.11 1.13 21.90
C GLY A 76 -2.73 1.68 22.26
N LEU A 77 -1.90 2.03 21.27
CA LEU A 77 -0.61 2.70 21.51
C LEU A 77 -0.80 4.11 22.07
N VAL A 78 -1.83 4.84 21.63
CA VAL A 78 -2.20 6.14 22.22
C VAL A 78 -2.53 5.95 23.71
N ARG A 79 -3.45 5.05 24.05
CA ARG A 79 -3.83 4.77 25.44
C ARG A 79 -2.66 4.34 26.32
N LEU A 80 -1.73 3.55 25.78
CA LEU A 80 -0.50 3.19 26.49
C LEU A 80 0.41 4.39 26.74
N GLY A 81 0.52 5.30 25.76
CA GLY A 81 1.28 6.54 25.90
C GLY A 81 0.69 7.49 26.94
N GLU A 82 -0.64 7.60 27.01
CA GLU A 82 -1.37 8.46 27.96
C GLU A 82 -1.06 8.15 29.43
N VAL A 83 -0.56 6.94 29.74
CA VAL A 83 -0.14 6.57 31.10
C VAL A 83 1.05 7.41 31.58
N VAL A 84 1.87 7.92 30.66
CA VAL A 84 3.15 8.59 30.98
C VAL A 84 3.20 10.04 30.49
N VAL A 85 2.52 10.35 29.39
CA VAL A 85 2.59 11.67 28.74
C VAL A 85 1.18 12.20 28.43
N SER A 86 1.08 13.49 28.05
CA SER A 86 -0.19 14.08 27.59
C SER A 86 -0.72 13.37 26.34
N THR A 87 -2.03 13.43 26.11
CA THR A 87 -2.69 12.84 24.93
C THR A 87 -2.03 13.25 23.61
N GLU A 88 -1.71 14.54 23.43
CA GLU A 88 -1.00 15.02 22.22
C GLU A 88 0.34 14.31 22.01
N ARG A 89 1.14 14.14 23.07
CA ARG A 89 2.41 13.42 22.99
C ARG A 89 2.22 11.91 22.81
N ALA A 90 1.14 11.35 23.36
CA ALA A 90 0.78 9.95 23.22
C ALA A 90 0.34 9.61 21.78
N GLU A 91 -0.36 10.53 21.11
CA GLU A 91 -0.70 10.43 19.69
C GLU A 91 0.55 10.44 18.82
N VAL A 92 1.46 11.40 19.03
CA VAL A 92 2.75 11.44 18.32
C VAL A 92 3.55 10.16 18.58
N PHE A 93 3.55 9.67 19.82
CA PHE A 93 4.16 8.37 20.15
C PHE A 93 3.55 7.24 19.32
N ALA A 94 2.22 7.13 19.21
CA ALA A 94 1.57 6.09 18.43
C ALA A 94 1.89 6.20 16.93
N LEU A 95 1.87 7.41 16.36
CA LEU A 95 2.18 7.70 14.95
C LEU A 95 3.61 7.32 14.56
N VAL A 96 4.54 7.36 15.52
CA VAL A 96 5.93 6.94 15.34
C VAL A 96 6.11 5.45 15.66
N ALA A 97 5.52 4.97 16.75
CA ALA A 97 5.70 3.62 17.25
C ALA A 97 5.06 2.58 16.33
N TRP A 98 3.86 2.82 15.80
CA TRP A 98 3.14 1.88 14.94
C TRP A 98 3.95 1.42 13.72
N PRO A 99 4.33 2.29 12.76
CA PRO A 99 5.09 1.86 11.58
C PRO A 99 6.47 1.32 11.97
N THR A 100 7.08 1.88 13.03
CA THR A 100 8.39 1.42 13.53
C THR A 100 8.33 -0.03 14.01
N LEU A 101 7.35 -0.38 14.85
CA LEU A 101 7.21 -1.75 15.38
C LEU A 101 6.94 -2.76 14.27
N LEU A 102 6.10 -2.40 13.29
CA LEU A 102 5.85 -3.23 12.12
C LEU A 102 7.12 -3.42 11.28
N PHE A 103 7.93 -2.37 11.10
CA PHE A 103 9.17 -2.47 10.33
C PHE A 103 10.22 -3.33 11.04
N LEU A 104 10.34 -3.19 12.36
CA LEU A 104 11.19 -4.05 13.18
C LEU A 104 10.75 -5.52 13.06
N GLY A 105 9.45 -5.78 13.07
CA GLY A 105 8.87 -7.09 12.79
C GLY A 105 9.26 -7.63 11.41
N LEU A 106 9.16 -6.81 10.37
CA LEU A 106 9.50 -7.18 8.99
C LEU A 106 11.01 -7.47 8.85
N ILE A 107 11.86 -6.63 9.43
CA ILE A 107 13.32 -6.80 9.47
C ILE A 107 13.69 -8.11 10.19
N ALA A 108 13.10 -8.37 11.36
CA ALA A 108 13.33 -9.60 12.11
C ALA A 108 12.89 -10.83 11.33
N ALA A 109 11.65 -10.84 10.83
CA ALA A 109 11.08 -11.96 10.10
C ALA A 109 11.92 -12.28 8.85
N THR A 110 12.23 -11.26 8.05
CA THR A 110 13.02 -11.40 6.82
C THR A 110 14.45 -11.84 7.12
N GLY A 111 15.14 -11.18 8.07
CA GLY A 111 16.53 -11.50 8.40
C GLY A 111 16.69 -12.92 8.96
N LEU A 112 15.81 -13.33 9.87
CA LEU A 112 15.83 -14.68 10.46
C LEU A 112 15.47 -15.75 9.42
N ALA A 113 14.45 -15.52 8.60
CA ALA A 113 14.06 -16.45 7.54
C ALA A 113 15.15 -16.56 6.47
N ALA A 114 15.66 -15.44 5.96
CA ALA A 114 16.71 -15.41 4.94
C ALA A 114 17.98 -16.13 5.43
N ARG A 115 18.36 -15.95 6.70
CA ARG A 115 19.49 -16.67 7.30
C ARG A 115 19.27 -18.17 7.28
N ARG A 116 18.05 -18.63 7.61
CA ARG A 116 17.71 -20.05 7.62
C ARG A 116 17.59 -20.66 6.22
N VAL A 117 17.14 -19.91 5.23
CA VAL A 117 16.85 -20.45 3.88
C VAL A 117 17.98 -20.25 2.87
N LEU A 118 18.77 -19.18 2.99
CA LEU A 118 19.79 -18.76 2.04
C LEU A 118 21.18 -18.55 2.68
N GLY A 119 21.27 -18.51 4.01
CA GLY A 119 22.51 -18.32 4.75
C GLY A 119 22.75 -16.88 5.23
N SER A 120 23.76 -16.70 6.09
CA SER A 120 23.99 -15.44 6.83
C SER A 120 24.32 -14.24 5.94
N ARG A 121 25.06 -14.44 4.84
CA ARG A 121 25.42 -13.35 3.91
C ARG A 121 24.21 -12.86 3.12
N ALA A 122 23.40 -13.79 2.60
CA ALA A 122 22.15 -13.47 1.95
C ALA A 122 21.20 -12.72 2.90
N ALA A 123 21.11 -13.14 4.16
CA ALA A 123 20.30 -12.47 5.18
C ALA A 123 20.70 -11.00 5.41
N LEU A 124 22.00 -10.71 5.45
CA LEU A 124 22.50 -9.35 5.57
C LEU A 124 22.03 -8.48 4.40
N VAL A 125 22.19 -8.99 3.17
CA VAL A 125 21.77 -8.27 1.96
C VAL A 125 20.25 -8.13 1.91
N SER A 126 19.49 -9.12 2.35
CA SER A 126 18.03 -9.03 2.44
C SER A 126 17.57 -7.93 3.41
N VAL A 127 18.22 -7.78 4.56
CA VAL A 127 17.93 -6.68 5.49
C VAL A 127 18.34 -5.33 4.88
N MET A 128 19.49 -5.25 4.21
CA MET A 128 19.88 -4.01 3.51
C MET A 128 18.88 -3.64 2.40
N ALA A 129 18.36 -4.61 1.67
CA ALA A 129 17.36 -4.39 0.64
C ALA A 129 16.07 -3.78 1.21
N LEU A 130 15.61 -4.25 2.38
CA LEU A 130 14.48 -3.63 3.07
C LEU A 130 14.74 -2.17 3.46
N LEU A 131 15.95 -1.86 3.93
CA LEU A 131 16.29 -0.50 4.37
C LEU A 131 16.46 0.48 3.19
N LEU A 132 16.98 -0.01 2.06
CA LEU A 132 17.35 0.83 0.92
C LEU A 132 16.23 0.96 -0.12
N TRP A 133 15.29 0.02 -0.16
CA TRP A 133 14.18 0.09 -1.10
C TRP A 133 13.13 1.11 -0.63
N PRO A 134 12.84 2.16 -1.44
CA PRO A 134 11.99 3.27 -0.99
C PRO A 134 10.59 2.90 -0.50
N PRO A 135 9.85 1.95 -1.11
CA PRO A 135 8.56 1.51 -0.58
C PRO A 135 8.64 1.10 0.90
N THR A 136 9.66 0.36 1.28
CA THR A 136 9.85 -0.06 2.68
C THR A 136 10.57 1.01 3.51
N GLY A 137 11.83 1.33 3.20
CA GLY A 137 12.70 2.10 4.08
C GLY A 137 12.38 3.60 4.18
N ALA A 138 11.65 4.15 3.20
CA ALA A 138 11.42 5.59 3.08
C ALA A 138 9.95 6.01 2.96
N THR A 139 9.03 5.08 2.64
CA THR A 139 7.62 5.41 2.36
C THR A 139 6.69 4.76 3.39
N PHE A 140 6.29 3.49 3.21
CA PHE A 140 5.18 2.91 3.97
C PHE A 140 5.49 2.62 5.44
N PHE A 141 6.76 2.44 5.80
CA PHE A 141 7.19 2.25 7.18
C PHE A 141 7.90 3.48 7.77
N ALA A 142 7.91 4.61 7.06
CA ALA A 142 8.46 5.84 7.63
C ALA A 142 7.57 6.32 8.78
N PRO A 143 8.12 7.04 9.78
CA PRO A 143 7.31 7.59 10.86
C PRO A 143 6.18 8.47 10.33
N MET A 144 5.05 8.54 11.05
CA MET A 144 3.80 9.20 10.65
C MET A 144 3.01 8.49 9.54
N HIS A 145 3.59 7.51 8.83
CA HIS A 145 2.85 6.71 7.86
C HIS A 145 2.11 5.55 8.57
N VAL A 146 0.85 5.78 8.91
CA VAL A 146 0.02 4.87 9.70
C VAL A 146 -1.04 4.13 8.89
N ASP A 147 -1.08 4.32 7.58
CA ASP A 147 -1.99 3.62 6.70
C ASP A 147 -1.70 2.09 6.56
N HIS A 148 -2.61 1.34 5.93
CA HIS A 148 -2.64 -0.14 5.92
C HIS A 148 -1.49 -0.84 5.19
N HIS A 149 -0.77 -0.13 4.33
CA HIS A 149 0.28 -0.72 3.49
C HIS A 149 1.39 -1.41 4.32
N ASN A 150 1.81 -0.82 5.44
CA ASN A 150 2.88 -1.37 6.29
C ASN A 150 2.54 -2.76 6.86
N ILE A 151 1.37 -2.91 7.46
CA ILE A 151 0.94 -4.15 8.09
C ILE A 151 0.65 -5.21 7.02
N GLN A 152 0.09 -4.83 5.87
CA GLN A 152 -0.11 -5.77 4.76
C GLN A 152 1.21 -6.31 4.20
N MET A 153 2.23 -5.47 4.05
CA MET A 153 3.58 -5.91 3.64
C MET A 153 4.18 -6.89 4.66
N LEU A 154 3.99 -6.65 5.97
CA LEU A 154 4.43 -7.58 7.02
C LEU A 154 3.67 -8.92 6.97
N LEU A 155 2.34 -8.89 6.87
CA LEU A 155 1.49 -10.08 6.86
C LEU A 155 1.72 -10.95 5.62
N THR A 156 1.91 -10.33 4.45
CA THR A 156 2.29 -11.04 3.22
C THR A 156 3.71 -11.59 3.29
N ALA A 157 4.65 -10.89 3.94
CA ALA A 157 5.98 -11.43 4.23
C ALA A 157 5.92 -12.66 5.12
N VAL A 158 5.12 -12.64 6.20
CA VAL A 158 4.89 -13.82 7.05
C VAL A 158 4.32 -14.97 6.22
N THR A 159 3.31 -14.70 5.39
CA THR A 159 2.71 -15.69 4.49
C THR A 159 3.75 -16.33 3.58
N LEU A 160 4.55 -15.54 2.86
CA LEU A 160 5.62 -16.03 1.99
C LEU A 160 6.67 -16.83 2.75
N ILE A 161 7.09 -16.35 3.93
CA ILE A 161 8.08 -17.02 4.78
C ILE A 161 7.60 -18.43 5.16
N THR A 162 6.31 -18.62 5.45
CA THR A 162 5.77 -19.95 5.76
C THR A 162 5.88 -20.96 4.61
N LEU A 163 5.97 -20.47 3.37
CA LEU A 163 6.13 -21.32 2.18
C LEU A 163 7.57 -21.83 2.03
N VAL A 164 8.56 -21.01 2.43
CA VAL A 164 9.97 -21.25 2.13
C VAL A 164 10.79 -21.72 3.33
N VAL A 165 10.40 -21.41 4.57
CA VAL A 165 11.15 -21.78 5.78
C VAL A 165 10.87 -23.25 6.15
N PRO A 166 11.87 -24.02 6.61
CA PRO A 166 11.62 -25.36 7.14
C PRO A 166 10.89 -25.30 8.49
N GLY A 167 9.99 -26.26 8.74
CA GLY A 167 9.28 -26.38 10.01
C GLY A 167 8.07 -27.31 9.94
N PRO A 168 7.32 -27.45 11.04
CA PRO A 168 6.13 -28.30 11.08
C PRO A 168 5.05 -27.78 10.12
N ALA A 169 4.74 -28.58 9.09
CA ALA A 169 3.88 -28.17 7.97
C ALA A 169 2.51 -27.62 8.39
N GLY A 170 1.84 -28.26 9.36
CA GLY A 170 0.55 -27.78 9.87
C GLY A 170 0.64 -26.42 10.57
N ARG A 171 1.69 -26.20 11.37
CA ARG A 171 1.91 -24.91 12.05
C ARG A 171 2.23 -23.80 11.06
N LEU A 172 3.07 -24.08 10.06
CA LEU A 172 3.37 -23.12 8.99
C LEU A 172 2.12 -22.78 8.18
N GLY A 173 1.28 -23.79 7.91
CA GLY A 173 -0.01 -23.58 7.24
C GLY A 173 -0.92 -22.66 8.06
N ALA A 174 -1.13 -22.97 9.34
CA ALA A 174 -1.98 -22.16 10.21
C ALA A 174 -1.48 -20.70 10.35
N ILE A 175 -0.17 -20.49 10.54
CA ILE A 175 0.41 -19.14 10.60
C ILE A 175 0.20 -18.39 9.29
N GLY A 176 0.47 -19.02 8.14
CA GLY A 176 0.28 -18.40 6.83
C GLY A 176 -1.19 -18.07 6.55
N GLY A 177 -2.11 -18.96 6.92
CA GLY A 177 -3.55 -18.77 6.75
C GLY A 177 -4.08 -17.63 7.63
N ALA A 178 -3.67 -17.57 8.90
CA ALA A 178 -4.05 -16.49 9.80
C ALA A 178 -3.49 -15.13 9.34
N ALA A 179 -2.23 -15.08 8.91
CA ALA A 179 -1.63 -13.86 8.36
C ALA A 179 -2.34 -13.39 7.08
N SER A 180 -2.71 -14.33 6.21
CA SER A 180 -3.49 -14.05 5.00
C SER A 180 -4.90 -13.54 5.33
N ALA A 181 -5.58 -14.15 6.30
CA ALA A 181 -6.90 -13.70 6.74
C ALA A 181 -6.86 -12.29 7.33
N MET A 182 -5.88 -12.01 8.19
CA MET A 182 -5.66 -10.67 8.72
C MET A 182 -5.36 -9.67 7.61
N SER A 183 -4.54 -10.05 6.62
CA SER A 183 -4.24 -9.16 5.50
C SER A 183 -5.49 -8.82 4.67
N LEU A 184 -6.40 -9.79 4.46
CA LEU A 184 -7.69 -9.56 3.79
C LEU A 184 -8.63 -8.68 4.61
N ALA A 185 -8.68 -8.87 5.92
CA ALA A 185 -9.48 -8.04 6.82
C ALA A 185 -9.00 -6.59 6.81
N VAL A 186 -7.68 -6.38 6.75
CA VAL A 186 -7.06 -5.07 6.62
C VAL A 186 -7.39 -4.40 5.28
N GLY A 187 -7.37 -5.15 4.18
CA GLY A 187 -7.70 -4.65 2.84
C GLY A 187 -7.49 -5.69 1.74
N LEU A 188 -8.09 -5.47 0.57
CA LEU A 188 -8.12 -6.48 -0.50
C LEU A 188 -6.91 -6.43 -1.46
N GLU A 189 -6.06 -5.41 -1.36
CA GLU A 189 -4.95 -5.18 -2.29
C GLU A 189 -3.99 -6.37 -2.40
N MET A 190 -3.75 -7.07 -1.29
CA MET A 190 -2.83 -8.22 -1.23
C MET A 190 -3.47 -9.56 -1.59
N MET A 191 -4.74 -9.58 -1.96
CA MET A 191 -5.45 -10.80 -2.35
C MET A 191 -4.74 -11.59 -3.47
N PRO A 192 -4.15 -10.98 -4.52
CA PRO A 192 -3.39 -11.73 -5.52
C PRO A 192 -2.21 -12.51 -4.93
N ALA A 193 -1.49 -11.92 -3.96
CA ALA A 193 -0.36 -12.57 -3.30
C ALA A 193 -0.82 -13.73 -2.40
N ILE A 194 -1.95 -13.58 -1.72
CA ILE A 194 -2.59 -14.63 -0.90
C ILE A 194 -3.07 -15.78 -1.79
N GLY A 195 -3.73 -15.46 -2.91
CA GLY A 195 -4.15 -16.44 -3.91
C GLY A 195 -2.96 -17.23 -4.46
N LEU A 196 -1.86 -16.53 -4.79
CA LEU A 196 -0.62 -17.17 -5.23
C LEU A 196 -0.04 -18.12 -4.16
N ALA A 197 -0.10 -17.76 -2.87
CA ALA A 197 0.33 -18.64 -1.79
C ALA A 197 -0.49 -19.95 -1.77
N GLY A 198 -1.82 -19.84 -1.92
CA GLY A 198 -2.73 -20.98 -2.05
C GLY A 198 -2.40 -21.85 -3.27
N ILE A 199 -2.21 -21.24 -4.44
CA ILE A 199 -1.83 -21.94 -5.69
C ILE A 199 -0.50 -22.68 -5.53
N VAL A 200 0.50 -22.06 -4.90
CA VAL A 200 1.81 -22.70 -4.65
C VAL A 200 1.65 -23.94 -3.78
N LEU A 201 0.87 -23.87 -2.71
CA LEU A 201 0.60 -25.01 -1.82
C LEU A 201 -0.22 -26.10 -2.51
N LEU A 202 -1.21 -25.72 -3.33
CA LEU A 202 -2.04 -26.62 -4.11
C LEU A 202 -1.19 -27.40 -5.11
N CYS A 203 -0.39 -26.71 -5.93
CA CYS A 203 0.52 -27.32 -6.89
C CYS A 203 1.50 -28.27 -6.21
N GLN A 204 2.12 -27.86 -5.10
CA GLN A 204 3.04 -28.72 -4.37
C GLN A 204 2.38 -29.96 -3.77
N THR A 205 1.10 -29.87 -3.40
CA THR A 205 0.29 -31.01 -2.96
C THR A 205 0.01 -31.97 -4.11
N VAL A 206 -0.35 -31.47 -5.29
CA VAL A 206 -0.54 -32.27 -6.52
C VAL A 206 0.75 -32.99 -6.93
N PHE A 207 1.92 -32.37 -6.73
CA PHE A 207 3.22 -32.99 -6.97
C PHE A 207 3.75 -33.85 -5.81
N LEU A 208 2.93 -34.14 -4.79
CA LEU A 208 3.30 -34.94 -3.61
C LEU A 208 4.56 -34.46 -2.89
N THR A 209 4.77 -33.14 -2.84
CA THR A 209 5.86 -32.57 -2.05
C THR A 209 5.61 -32.90 -0.57
N PRO A 210 6.57 -33.52 0.14
CA PRO A 210 6.37 -33.98 1.52
C PRO A 210 5.82 -32.89 2.45
N GLY A 211 4.77 -33.23 3.21
CA GLY A 211 4.12 -32.35 4.19
C GLY A 211 3.21 -31.26 3.60
N ARG A 212 3.21 -31.01 2.28
CA ARG A 212 2.49 -29.87 1.69
C ARG A 212 0.98 -30.03 1.68
N ALA A 213 0.46 -31.26 1.60
CA ALA A 213 -0.98 -31.53 1.80
C ALA A 213 -1.47 -31.05 3.18
N ARG A 214 -0.70 -31.34 4.24
CA ARG A 214 -1.02 -30.89 5.61
C ARG A 214 -0.92 -29.38 5.75
N GLN A 215 0.08 -28.76 5.13
CA GLN A 215 0.22 -27.30 5.12
C GLN A 215 -0.93 -26.61 4.38
N LEU A 216 -1.32 -27.15 3.22
CA LEU A 216 -2.45 -26.65 2.42
C LEU A 216 -3.76 -26.71 3.21
N GLY A 217 -4.06 -27.85 3.84
CA GLY A 217 -5.25 -28.00 4.67
C GLY A 217 -5.27 -27.00 5.83
N ALA A 218 -4.17 -26.89 6.59
CA ALA A 218 -4.08 -25.94 7.69
C ALA A 218 -4.16 -24.47 7.24
N PHE A 219 -3.50 -24.12 6.13
CA PHE A 219 -3.54 -22.77 5.55
C PHE A 219 -4.96 -22.37 5.17
N SER A 220 -5.63 -23.22 4.39
CA SER A 220 -6.93 -22.91 3.81
C SER A 220 -8.04 -22.87 4.87
N VAL A 221 -8.06 -23.81 5.83
CA VAL A 221 -9.02 -23.80 6.94
C VAL A 221 -8.79 -22.58 7.85
N THR A 222 -7.54 -22.29 8.19
CA THR A 222 -7.25 -21.14 9.07
C THR A 222 -7.60 -19.83 8.37
N LEU A 223 -7.31 -19.71 7.07
CA LEU A 223 -7.70 -18.54 6.26
C LEU A 223 -9.22 -18.32 6.32
N ALA A 224 -10.02 -19.35 6.04
CA ALA A 224 -11.48 -19.23 6.03
C ALA A 224 -12.06 -18.90 7.42
N LEU A 225 -11.65 -19.63 8.46
CA LEU A 225 -12.18 -19.43 9.81
C LEU A 225 -11.77 -18.09 10.41
N VAL A 226 -10.49 -17.71 10.29
CA VAL A 226 -10.01 -16.44 10.82
C VAL A 226 -10.60 -15.27 10.04
N ALA A 227 -10.77 -15.37 8.71
CA ALA A 227 -11.44 -14.33 7.94
C ALA A 227 -12.89 -14.13 8.39
N ALA A 228 -13.64 -15.22 8.64
CA ALA A 228 -15.00 -15.12 9.14
C ALA A 228 -15.08 -14.46 10.53
N VAL A 229 -14.14 -14.78 11.43
CA VAL A 229 -14.07 -14.14 12.77
C VAL A 229 -13.72 -12.66 12.66
N LEU A 230 -12.74 -12.30 11.82
CA LEU A 230 -12.33 -10.91 11.63
C LEU A 230 -13.45 -10.09 10.98
N PHE A 231 -14.15 -10.65 9.98
CA PHE A 231 -15.33 -10.03 9.39
C PHE A 231 -16.40 -9.73 10.45
N ALA A 232 -16.80 -10.73 11.24
CA ALA A 232 -17.79 -10.54 12.30
C ALA A 232 -17.34 -9.50 13.34
N GLY A 233 -16.03 -9.35 13.54
CA GLY A 233 -15.45 -8.39 14.47
C GLY A 233 -15.31 -6.97 13.93
N GLN A 234 -15.33 -6.72 12.62
CA GLN A 234 -15.19 -5.37 12.04
C GLN A 234 -16.39 -4.90 11.21
N THR A 235 -17.33 -5.79 10.86
CA THR A 235 -18.53 -5.49 10.09
C THR A 235 -19.77 -5.60 10.97
N ALA A 236 -20.61 -4.56 10.96
CA ALA A 236 -21.84 -4.53 11.73
C ALA A 236 -22.79 -5.69 11.35
N PRO A 237 -23.52 -6.29 12.30
CA PRO A 237 -24.38 -7.46 12.02
C PRO A 237 -25.44 -7.25 10.92
N ASP A 238 -25.96 -6.04 10.79
CA ASP A 238 -26.92 -5.63 9.77
C ASP A 238 -26.30 -5.52 8.36
N GLU A 239 -24.99 -5.29 8.28
CA GLU A 239 -24.22 -5.25 7.03
C GLU A 239 -23.66 -6.63 6.62
N TRP A 240 -23.90 -7.70 7.39
CA TRP A 240 -23.28 -9.00 7.09
C TRP A 240 -23.64 -9.58 5.72
N MET A 241 -24.82 -9.27 5.22
CA MET A 241 -25.30 -9.70 3.90
C MET A 241 -25.05 -8.66 2.81
N ALA A 242 -24.47 -7.50 3.14
CA ALA A 242 -24.13 -6.49 2.17
C ALA A 242 -23.00 -6.97 1.25
N THR A 243 -23.15 -6.72 -0.04
CA THR A 243 -22.11 -7.02 -1.04
C THR A 243 -21.20 -5.81 -1.17
N ARG A 244 -19.97 -5.94 -0.69
CA ARG A 244 -18.93 -4.90 -0.76
C ARG A 244 -17.70 -5.43 -1.49
N CYS A 245 -17.22 -4.73 -2.51
CA CYS A 245 -16.12 -5.21 -3.37
C CYS A 245 -14.76 -4.54 -3.07
N ASP A 246 -14.70 -3.73 -2.02
CA ASP A 246 -13.52 -2.98 -1.57
C ASP A 246 -13.05 -3.35 -0.15
N GLU A 247 -13.78 -4.23 0.54
CA GLU A 247 -13.43 -4.75 1.87
C GLU A 247 -13.77 -6.23 2.05
N LEU A 248 -13.33 -6.83 3.16
CA LEU A 248 -13.69 -8.19 3.52
C LEU A 248 -15.20 -8.29 3.74
N SER A 249 -15.88 -9.03 2.87
CA SER A 249 -17.33 -9.15 2.81
C SER A 249 -17.76 -10.55 2.34
N MET A 250 -19.06 -10.79 2.24
CA MET A 250 -19.63 -12.10 1.91
C MET A 250 -19.04 -12.76 0.63
N PRO A 251 -18.84 -12.07 -0.51
CA PRO A 251 -18.13 -12.62 -1.68
C PRO A 251 -16.76 -13.25 -1.35
N TYR A 252 -15.96 -12.57 -0.54
CA TYR A 252 -14.60 -13.02 -0.22
C TYR A 252 -14.60 -14.12 0.84
N LEU A 253 -15.55 -14.10 1.77
CA LEU A 253 -15.77 -15.20 2.71
C LEU A 253 -16.24 -16.47 1.99
N ALA A 254 -17.12 -16.34 0.99
CA ALA A 254 -17.55 -17.44 0.14
C ALA A 254 -16.36 -18.04 -0.62
N LEU A 255 -15.51 -17.19 -1.22
CA LEU A 255 -14.27 -17.63 -1.88
C LEU A 255 -13.32 -18.37 -0.92
N ALA A 256 -13.07 -17.81 0.27
CA ALA A 256 -12.19 -18.43 1.26
C ALA A 256 -12.75 -19.79 1.73
N SER A 257 -14.05 -19.88 1.98
CA SER A 257 -14.72 -21.10 2.45
C SER A 257 -14.76 -22.19 1.38
N ALA A 258 -15.18 -21.86 0.16
CA ALA A 258 -15.19 -22.80 -0.96
C ALA A 258 -13.76 -23.24 -1.33
N GLY A 259 -12.80 -22.30 -1.29
CA GLY A 259 -11.38 -22.59 -1.43
C GLY A 259 -10.88 -23.58 -0.37
N ALA A 260 -11.26 -23.41 0.90
CA ALA A 260 -10.91 -24.33 1.97
C ALA A 260 -11.45 -25.75 1.75
N LEU A 261 -12.74 -25.88 1.39
CA LEU A 261 -13.33 -27.18 1.08
C LEU A 261 -12.63 -27.85 -0.11
N CYS A 262 -12.37 -27.10 -1.18
CA CYS A 262 -11.63 -27.59 -2.35
C CYS A 262 -10.21 -28.04 -1.97
N CYS A 263 -9.47 -27.22 -1.23
CA CYS A 263 -8.10 -27.52 -0.82
C CYS A 263 -8.02 -28.73 0.12
N LEU A 264 -9.00 -28.91 1.03
CA LEU A 264 -9.11 -30.10 1.87
C LEU A 264 -9.38 -31.36 1.05
N ALA A 265 -10.31 -31.29 0.08
CA ALA A 265 -10.59 -32.40 -0.82
C ALA A 265 -9.34 -32.81 -1.63
N VAL A 266 -8.62 -31.84 -2.21
CA VAL A 266 -7.36 -32.11 -2.92
C VAL A 266 -6.31 -32.72 -1.99
N ALA A 267 -6.13 -32.17 -0.78
CA ALA A 267 -5.19 -32.70 0.20
C ALA A 267 -5.50 -34.15 0.61
N ALA A 268 -6.78 -34.48 0.77
CA ALA A 268 -7.24 -35.84 1.11
C ALA A 268 -7.06 -36.82 -0.06
N MET A 269 -7.28 -36.38 -1.30
CA MET A 269 -7.15 -37.23 -2.49
C MET A 269 -5.71 -37.44 -2.94
N ALA A 270 -4.81 -36.48 -2.69
CA ALA A 270 -3.47 -36.49 -3.27
C ALA A 270 -2.71 -37.79 -3.03
N GLY A 271 -2.76 -38.34 -1.81
CA GLY A 271 -2.09 -39.60 -1.47
C GLY A 271 -2.75 -40.86 -2.02
N ARG A 272 -4.00 -40.79 -2.50
CA ARG A 272 -4.78 -41.93 -3.00
C ARG A 272 -4.70 -42.13 -4.50
N VAL A 273 -4.34 -41.07 -5.24
CA VAL A 273 -4.28 -41.09 -6.70
C VAL A 273 -2.81 -41.15 -7.14
N PRO A 274 -2.33 -42.27 -7.69
CA PRO A 274 -0.91 -42.44 -8.03
C PRO A 274 -0.50 -41.60 -9.24
N ASN A 275 -1.38 -41.43 -10.22
CA ASN A 275 -1.10 -40.69 -11.45
C ASN A 275 -1.16 -39.17 -11.22
N GLY A 276 -0.04 -38.49 -11.47
CA GLY A 276 0.08 -37.03 -11.30
C GLY A 276 -0.81 -36.22 -12.23
N ALA A 277 -1.03 -36.66 -13.47
CA ALA A 277 -1.93 -36.00 -14.41
C ALA A 277 -3.37 -36.09 -13.93
N LEU A 278 -3.79 -37.27 -13.46
CA LEU A 278 -5.13 -37.46 -12.90
C LEU A 278 -5.35 -36.61 -11.64
N ARG A 279 -4.34 -36.47 -10.77
CA ARG A 279 -4.39 -35.53 -9.63
C ARG A 279 -4.57 -34.09 -10.08
N GLY A 280 -3.85 -33.67 -11.11
CA GLY A 280 -3.95 -32.33 -11.69
C GLY A 280 -5.35 -32.06 -12.25
N VAL A 281 -5.90 -32.99 -13.02
CA VAL A 281 -7.27 -32.91 -13.56
C VAL A 281 -8.30 -32.88 -12.43
N ALA A 282 -8.18 -33.76 -11.43
CA ALA A 282 -9.11 -33.79 -10.30
C ALA A 282 -9.06 -32.48 -9.49
N ALA A 283 -7.88 -31.91 -9.27
CA ALA A 283 -7.72 -30.62 -8.61
C ALA A 283 -8.35 -29.48 -9.43
N LEU A 284 -8.15 -29.48 -10.75
CA LEU A 284 -8.75 -28.49 -11.65
C LEU A 284 -10.28 -28.58 -11.64
N VAL A 285 -10.84 -29.79 -11.72
CA VAL A 285 -12.30 -30.02 -11.64
C VAL A 285 -12.86 -29.49 -10.33
N LEU A 286 -12.20 -29.76 -9.19
CA LEU A 286 -12.65 -29.24 -7.89
C LEU A 286 -12.58 -27.71 -7.81
N VAL A 287 -11.54 -27.09 -8.37
CA VAL A 287 -11.44 -25.63 -8.45
C VAL A 287 -12.57 -25.04 -9.30
N VAL A 288 -12.84 -25.61 -10.47
CA VAL A 288 -13.94 -25.17 -11.34
C VAL A 288 -15.28 -25.30 -10.64
N LEU A 289 -15.53 -26.42 -9.96
CA LEU A 289 -16.76 -26.62 -9.19
C LEU A 289 -16.88 -25.64 -8.02
N ALA A 290 -15.80 -25.37 -7.29
CA ALA A 290 -15.79 -24.42 -6.19
C ALA A 290 -16.06 -22.99 -6.68
N VAL A 291 -15.44 -22.59 -7.80
CA VAL A 291 -15.69 -21.27 -8.43
C VAL A 291 -17.13 -21.18 -8.93
N ALA A 292 -17.64 -22.21 -9.61
CA ALA A 292 -19.02 -22.25 -10.09
C ALA A 292 -20.03 -22.13 -8.95
N LEU A 293 -19.76 -22.78 -7.81
CA LEU A 293 -20.62 -22.74 -6.62
C LEU A 293 -20.74 -21.32 -6.05
N VAL A 294 -19.65 -20.55 -6.01
CA VAL A 294 -19.64 -19.20 -5.42
C VAL A 294 -19.84 -18.09 -6.44
N TYR A 295 -19.86 -18.41 -7.74
CA TYR A 295 -19.97 -17.44 -8.82
C TYR A 295 -21.13 -16.45 -8.66
N PRO A 296 -22.36 -16.85 -8.26
CA PRO A 296 -23.46 -15.88 -8.08
C PRO A 296 -23.16 -14.79 -7.05
N VAL A 297 -22.41 -15.13 -5.99
CA VAL A 297 -22.04 -14.20 -4.91
C VAL A 297 -20.83 -13.35 -5.30
N VAL A 298 -19.89 -13.91 -6.06
CA VAL A 298 -18.64 -13.24 -6.43
C VAL A 298 -18.79 -12.38 -7.69
N ARG A 299 -19.73 -12.71 -8.58
CA ARG A 299 -19.94 -12.05 -9.87
C ARG A 299 -19.96 -10.52 -9.79
N PRO A 300 -20.66 -9.87 -8.81
CA PRO A 300 -20.67 -8.42 -8.71
C PRO A 300 -19.26 -7.81 -8.55
N CYS A 301 -18.36 -8.51 -7.86
CA CYS A 301 -17.01 -8.00 -7.58
C CYS A 301 -15.95 -8.33 -8.64
N LEU A 302 -16.33 -8.96 -9.76
CA LEU A 302 -15.38 -9.29 -10.83
C LEU A 302 -14.83 -8.06 -11.57
N VAL A 303 -15.56 -6.94 -11.54
CA VAL A 303 -15.13 -5.66 -12.12
C VAL A 303 -14.18 -4.88 -11.20
N GLY A 304 -13.93 -5.40 -9.99
CA GLY A 304 -13.05 -4.79 -8.99
C GLY A 304 -13.69 -3.63 -8.21
N PRO A 305 -12.98 -3.06 -7.23
CA PRO A 305 -13.50 -2.03 -6.33
C PRO A 305 -13.87 -0.72 -7.02
N TYR A 306 -13.33 -0.48 -8.23
CA TYR A 306 -13.58 0.73 -9.01
C TYR A 306 -14.54 0.51 -10.19
N GLY A 307 -14.96 -0.73 -10.44
CA GLY A 307 -15.73 -1.07 -11.65
C GLY A 307 -17.10 -0.41 -11.71
N ASP A 308 -17.72 -0.16 -10.56
CA ASP A 308 -19.02 0.50 -10.44
C ASP A 308 -18.92 2.03 -10.34
N LEU A 309 -17.70 2.59 -10.34
CA LEU A 309 -17.51 4.05 -10.32
C LEU A 309 -17.82 4.66 -11.68
N PRO A 310 -18.34 5.91 -11.73
CA PRO A 310 -18.48 6.64 -12.98
C PRO A 310 -17.14 6.73 -13.72
N GLN A 311 -17.15 6.60 -15.05
CA GLN A 311 -15.92 6.59 -15.88
C GLN A 311 -15.00 7.78 -15.58
N ARG A 312 -15.56 8.99 -15.43
CA ARG A 312 -14.82 10.21 -15.06
C ARG A 312 -14.00 10.05 -13.78
N VAL A 313 -14.49 9.30 -12.80
CA VAL A 313 -13.81 9.05 -11.52
C VAL A 313 -12.71 8.00 -11.71
N GLN A 314 -12.95 6.97 -12.51
CA GLN A 314 -11.91 6.00 -12.88
C GLN A 314 -10.74 6.68 -13.61
N ASP A 315 -11.04 7.67 -14.47
CA ASP A 315 -10.04 8.48 -15.16
C ASP A 315 -9.25 9.35 -14.17
N VAL A 316 -9.94 10.01 -13.21
CA VAL A 316 -9.27 10.74 -12.12
C VAL A 316 -8.33 9.82 -11.33
N ILE A 317 -8.77 8.63 -10.93
CA ILE A 317 -7.94 7.67 -10.19
C ILE A 317 -6.72 7.28 -11.03
N SER A 318 -6.91 6.86 -12.27
CA SER A 318 -5.82 6.32 -13.10
C SER A 318 -4.84 7.38 -13.61
N MET A 319 -5.25 8.65 -13.70
CA MET A 319 -4.43 9.73 -14.27
C MET A 319 -3.88 10.72 -13.23
N ARG A 320 -4.58 10.93 -12.10
CA ARG A 320 -4.21 11.94 -11.09
C ARG A 320 -3.68 11.36 -9.79
N ILE A 321 -3.92 10.08 -9.50
CA ILE A 321 -3.27 9.40 -8.38
C ILE A 321 -1.95 8.81 -8.86
N ALA A 322 -0.84 9.43 -8.43
CA ALA A 322 0.49 9.15 -8.96
C ALA A 322 0.86 7.66 -8.95
N GLU A 323 0.45 6.95 -7.90
CA GLU A 323 0.75 5.53 -7.66
C GLU A 323 -0.19 4.55 -8.37
N ALA A 324 -1.36 5.01 -8.81
CA ALA A 324 -2.35 4.24 -9.55
C ALA A 324 -2.06 4.19 -11.06
N ARG A 325 -1.08 4.98 -11.53
CA ARG A 325 -0.63 4.97 -12.92
C ARG A 325 0.09 3.67 -13.27
N PRO A 326 -0.01 3.18 -14.52
CA PRO A 326 0.74 2.03 -14.99
C PRO A 326 2.24 2.32 -15.04
N ALA A 327 3.07 1.38 -14.55
CA ALA A 327 4.50 1.61 -14.39
C ALA A 327 5.27 1.74 -15.72
N LEU A 328 4.85 1.07 -16.79
CA LEU A 328 5.63 1.07 -18.05
C LEU A 328 5.70 2.46 -18.69
N PRO A 329 4.59 3.18 -18.97
CA PRO A 329 4.66 4.57 -19.44
C PRO A 329 5.42 5.48 -18.47
N ALA A 330 5.21 5.32 -17.17
CA ALA A 330 5.86 6.12 -16.14
C ALA A 330 7.40 5.90 -16.13
N LEU A 331 7.87 4.66 -16.23
CA LEU A 331 9.30 4.34 -16.33
C LEU A 331 9.93 4.92 -17.61
N LEU A 332 9.23 4.83 -18.74
CA LEU A 332 9.69 5.39 -20.02
C LEU A 332 9.77 6.93 -19.99
N ALA A 333 8.86 7.57 -19.25
CA ALA A 333 8.87 9.02 -19.02
C ALA A 333 9.89 9.46 -17.95
N GLY A 334 10.62 8.52 -17.33
CA GLY A 334 11.53 8.83 -16.24
C GLY A 334 10.81 9.33 -14.97
N ASP A 335 9.58 8.87 -14.71
CA ASP A 335 8.87 9.20 -13.48
C ASP A 335 9.65 8.74 -12.24
N THR A 336 9.83 9.65 -11.30
CA THR A 336 10.67 9.40 -10.12
C THR A 336 10.12 8.28 -9.24
N MET A 337 8.80 8.19 -9.05
CA MET A 337 8.20 7.14 -8.23
C MET A 337 8.35 5.79 -8.91
N ALA A 338 8.01 5.69 -10.20
CA ALA A 338 8.12 4.46 -10.98
C ALA A 338 9.56 3.91 -10.98
N VAL A 339 10.55 4.77 -11.25
CA VAL A 339 11.97 4.36 -11.24
C VAL A 339 12.39 3.91 -9.84
N ARG A 340 12.03 4.65 -8.79
CA ARG A 340 12.47 4.32 -7.42
C ARG A 340 11.77 3.07 -6.85
N PHE A 341 10.54 2.80 -7.26
CA PHE A 341 9.73 1.69 -6.72
C PHE A 341 9.92 0.42 -7.55
N VAL A 342 9.76 0.51 -8.86
CA VAL A 342 9.61 -0.65 -9.76
C VAL A 342 10.94 -1.14 -10.31
N PHE A 343 11.84 -0.24 -10.72
CA PHE A 343 13.10 -0.62 -11.36
C PHE A 343 13.98 -1.54 -10.48
N PRO A 344 14.21 -1.28 -9.17
CA PRO A 344 14.90 -2.20 -8.26
C PRO A 344 14.30 -3.61 -8.27
N ALA A 345 12.97 -3.70 -8.17
CA ALA A 345 12.25 -4.95 -8.10
C ALA A 345 12.33 -5.74 -9.42
N LEU A 346 12.18 -5.04 -10.55
CA LEU A 346 12.36 -5.60 -11.88
C LEU A 346 13.77 -6.17 -12.07
N MET A 347 14.80 -5.40 -11.73
CA MET A 347 16.20 -5.85 -11.84
C MET A 347 16.50 -7.04 -10.92
N ALA A 348 15.98 -7.03 -9.70
CA ALA A 348 16.14 -8.14 -8.76
C ALA A 348 15.47 -9.42 -9.30
N ALA A 349 14.22 -9.34 -9.79
CA ALA A 349 13.51 -10.48 -10.35
C ALA A 349 14.17 -11.02 -11.63
N ALA A 350 14.57 -10.15 -12.55
CA ALA A 350 15.19 -10.53 -13.82
C ALA A 350 16.56 -11.19 -13.62
N LEU A 351 17.45 -10.57 -12.85
CA LEU A 351 18.78 -11.11 -12.58
C LEU A 351 18.70 -12.41 -11.76
N ALA A 352 17.79 -12.47 -10.78
CA ALA A 352 17.61 -13.68 -9.96
C ALA A 352 17.06 -14.83 -10.81
N SER A 353 16.18 -14.54 -11.79
CA SER A 353 15.70 -15.53 -12.75
C SER A 353 16.83 -16.09 -13.60
N ALA A 354 17.71 -15.22 -14.13
CA ALA A 354 18.87 -15.65 -14.91
C ALA A 354 19.82 -16.54 -14.09
N LEU A 355 20.08 -16.17 -12.84
CA LEU A 355 20.91 -16.94 -11.92
C LEU A 355 20.27 -18.29 -11.55
N TRP A 356 18.95 -18.30 -11.34
CA TRP A 356 18.19 -19.51 -11.03
C TRP A 356 18.17 -20.50 -12.20
N VAL A 357 17.99 -20.02 -13.43
CA VAL A 357 18.10 -20.84 -14.65
C VAL A 357 19.51 -21.41 -14.79
N LEU A 358 20.54 -20.61 -14.49
CA LEU A 358 21.92 -21.08 -14.52
C LEU A 358 22.17 -22.18 -13.47
N ASP A 359 21.65 -22.01 -12.26
CA ASP A 359 21.73 -23.00 -11.20
C ASP A 359 20.99 -24.30 -11.56
N MET A 360 19.82 -24.20 -12.20
CA MET A 360 19.08 -25.34 -12.73
C MET A 360 19.91 -26.12 -13.76
N ARG A 361 20.47 -25.43 -14.77
CA ARG A 361 21.29 -26.05 -15.83
C ARG A 361 22.53 -26.75 -15.27
N ARG A 362 23.16 -26.15 -14.25
CA ARG A 362 24.35 -26.70 -13.59
C ARG A 362 24.06 -27.70 -12.50
N ARG A 363 22.79 -27.94 -12.19
CA ARG A 363 22.34 -28.72 -11.01
C ARG A 363 22.99 -28.21 -9.71
N ALA A 364 23.29 -26.90 -9.65
CA ALA A 364 23.92 -26.28 -8.51
C ALA A 364 22.89 -26.04 -7.39
N GLY A 365 23.32 -26.22 -6.14
CA GLY A 365 22.45 -26.17 -4.97
C GLY A 365 21.55 -27.40 -4.81
N GLY A 366 20.86 -27.49 -3.67
CA GLY A 366 19.86 -28.54 -3.43
C GLY A 366 18.56 -28.27 -4.21
N ALA A 367 17.82 -29.33 -4.55
CA ALA A 367 16.50 -29.22 -5.19
C ALA A 367 15.54 -28.34 -4.37
N GLU A 368 15.61 -28.45 -3.05
CA GLU A 368 14.82 -27.66 -2.11
C GLU A 368 15.16 -26.16 -2.18
N THR A 369 16.44 -25.79 -2.26
CA THR A 369 16.86 -24.39 -2.44
C THR A 369 16.31 -23.83 -3.75
N ARG A 370 16.41 -24.60 -4.84
CA ARG A 370 15.88 -24.18 -6.14
C ARG A 370 14.37 -24.01 -6.11
N ARG A 371 13.63 -24.89 -5.43
CA ARG A 371 12.18 -24.75 -5.21
C ARG A 371 11.85 -23.46 -4.43
N ARG A 372 12.56 -23.19 -3.33
CA ARG A 372 12.37 -21.96 -2.54
C ARG A 372 12.58 -20.70 -3.35
N VAL A 373 13.67 -20.64 -4.13
CA VAL A 373 13.95 -19.50 -5.02
C VAL A 373 12.88 -19.37 -6.10
N GLY A 374 12.38 -20.48 -6.66
CA GLY A 374 11.25 -20.45 -7.60
C GLY A 374 10.00 -19.81 -6.99
N ILE A 375 9.66 -20.12 -5.74
CA ILE A 375 8.55 -19.48 -5.03
C ILE A 375 8.81 -17.98 -4.86
N LEU A 376 10.01 -17.59 -4.43
CA LEU A 376 10.37 -16.17 -4.30
C LEU A 376 10.25 -15.43 -5.65
N LEU A 377 10.66 -16.06 -6.74
CA LEU A 377 10.53 -15.49 -8.09
C LEU A 377 9.08 -15.32 -8.52
N LEU A 378 8.19 -16.27 -8.19
CA LEU A 378 6.75 -16.11 -8.50
C LEU A 378 6.17 -14.85 -7.85
N PHE A 379 6.48 -14.61 -6.57
CA PHE A 379 6.03 -13.41 -5.86
C PHE A 379 6.74 -12.14 -6.37
N GLY A 380 8.04 -12.20 -6.64
CA GLY A 380 8.78 -11.07 -7.21
C GLY A 380 8.20 -10.63 -8.55
N TRP A 381 7.92 -11.58 -9.45
CA TRP A 381 7.28 -11.30 -10.73
C TRP A 381 5.81 -10.90 -10.60
N LEU A 382 5.08 -11.39 -9.60
CA LEU A 382 3.72 -10.91 -9.32
C LEU A 382 3.72 -9.40 -9.04
N GLY A 383 4.66 -8.90 -8.23
CA GLY A 383 4.82 -7.46 -8.00
C GLY A 383 5.17 -6.69 -9.27
N VAL A 384 6.14 -7.17 -10.04
CA VAL A 384 6.54 -6.51 -11.30
C VAL A 384 5.39 -6.48 -12.31
N ILE A 385 4.67 -7.59 -12.51
CA ILE A 385 3.53 -7.66 -13.43
C ILE A 385 2.38 -6.80 -12.91
N GLY A 386 2.07 -6.86 -11.62
CA GLY A 386 1.08 -5.98 -10.99
C GLY A 386 1.40 -4.51 -11.23
N SER A 387 2.68 -4.13 -11.14
CA SER A 387 3.12 -2.75 -11.37
C SER A 387 2.81 -2.23 -12.78
N LEU A 388 2.68 -3.11 -13.77
CA LEU A 388 2.29 -2.71 -15.13
C LEU A 388 0.88 -2.13 -15.20
N PHE A 389 0.01 -2.47 -14.24
CA PHE A 389 -1.32 -1.90 -14.11
C PHE A 389 -1.30 -0.66 -13.21
N GLN A 390 -0.62 -0.73 -12.07
CA GLN A 390 -0.49 0.38 -11.13
C GLN A 390 0.86 0.29 -10.40
N ILE A 391 1.66 1.37 -10.37
CA ILE A 391 2.99 1.41 -9.71
C ILE A 391 2.94 0.81 -8.29
N ARG A 392 1.90 1.15 -7.50
CA ARG A 392 1.73 0.65 -6.13
C ARG A 392 1.68 -0.88 -6.01
N LEU A 393 1.15 -1.57 -7.02
CA LEU A 393 1.02 -3.05 -7.00
C LEU A 393 2.38 -3.78 -7.07
N VAL A 394 3.50 -3.07 -7.20
CA VAL A 394 4.83 -3.63 -6.91
C VAL A 394 4.90 -4.23 -5.50
N MET A 395 4.08 -3.75 -4.57
CA MET A 395 3.97 -4.25 -3.20
C MET A 395 3.55 -5.73 -3.11
N LEU A 396 2.85 -6.26 -4.12
CA LEU A 396 2.54 -7.69 -4.19
C LEU A 396 3.81 -8.58 -4.17
N GLY A 397 4.95 -8.03 -4.63
CA GLY A 397 6.25 -8.68 -4.61
C GLY A 397 7.19 -8.21 -3.49
N ALA A 398 6.74 -7.30 -2.61
CA ALA A 398 7.58 -6.67 -1.58
C ALA A 398 8.22 -7.69 -0.64
N ALA A 399 7.45 -8.73 -0.27
CA ALA A 399 7.93 -9.82 0.57
C ALA A 399 9.09 -10.62 -0.07
N ALA A 400 9.13 -10.72 -1.40
CA ALA A 400 10.11 -11.52 -2.12
C ALA A 400 11.38 -10.74 -2.48
N PHE A 401 11.23 -9.46 -2.83
CA PHE A 401 12.32 -8.56 -3.21
C PHE A 401 13.60 -8.70 -2.35
N PRO A 402 13.54 -8.60 -0.99
CA PRO A 402 14.74 -8.66 -0.18
C PRO A 402 15.44 -10.04 -0.24
N PHE A 403 14.67 -11.13 -0.33
CA PHE A 403 15.25 -12.47 -0.48
C PHE A 403 15.92 -12.64 -1.84
N LEU A 404 15.35 -12.08 -2.91
CA LEU A 404 15.93 -12.13 -4.25
C LEU A 404 17.26 -11.37 -4.32
N CYS A 405 17.35 -10.19 -3.71
CA CYS A 405 18.63 -9.47 -3.56
C CYS A 405 19.68 -10.29 -2.80
N GLY A 406 19.28 -10.94 -1.69
CA GLY A 406 20.16 -11.81 -0.91
C GLY A 406 20.66 -13.02 -1.71
N TYR A 407 19.76 -13.67 -2.44
CA TYR A 407 20.08 -14.80 -3.32
C TYR A 407 21.05 -14.39 -4.45
N LEU A 408 20.85 -13.22 -5.05
CA LEU A 408 21.70 -12.68 -6.12
C LEU A 408 23.16 -12.53 -5.68
N VAL A 409 23.39 -11.82 -4.58
CA VAL A 409 24.75 -11.57 -4.09
C VAL A 409 25.46 -12.88 -3.72
N GLU A 410 24.77 -13.77 -3.01
CA GLU A 410 25.33 -15.07 -2.62
C GLU A 410 25.66 -15.94 -3.85
N GLY A 411 24.76 -15.98 -4.84
CA GLY A 411 24.96 -16.80 -6.02
C GLY A 411 26.03 -16.26 -6.97
N VAL A 412 26.17 -14.93 -7.14
CA VAL A 412 27.29 -14.33 -7.91
C VAL A 412 28.64 -14.70 -7.29
N LEU A 413 28.78 -14.56 -5.97
CA LEU A 413 30.00 -14.93 -5.25
C LEU A 413 30.30 -16.43 -5.37
N ARG A 414 29.26 -17.27 -5.26
CA ARG A 414 29.40 -18.73 -5.44
C ARG A 414 29.87 -19.10 -6.84
N VAL A 415 29.28 -18.51 -7.88
CA VAL A 415 29.68 -18.75 -9.28
C VAL A 415 31.12 -18.30 -9.53
N GLY A 416 31.53 -17.16 -8.96
CA GLY A 416 32.91 -16.68 -9.00
C GLY A 416 33.90 -17.67 -8.40
N LYS A 417 33.61 -18.14 -7.18
CA LYS A 417 34.44 -19.12 -6.48
C LYS A 417 34.57 -20.42 -7.28
N ALA A 418 33.46 -20.93 -7.83
CA ALA A 418 33.44 -22.17 -8.61
C ALA A 418 34.27 -22.08 -9.91
N ARG A 419 34.46 -20.88 -10.46
CA ARG A 419 35.25 -20.64 -11.68
C ARG A 419 36.70 -20.22 -11.42
N GLY A 420 37.15 -20.18 -10.16
CA GLY A 420 38.44 -19.58 -9.79
C GLY A 420 38.51 -18.06 -10.04
N ALA A 421 37.41 -17.43 -10.42
CA ALA A 421 37.32 -16.02 -10.83
C ALA A 421 36.86 -15.13 -9.66
N GLY A 422 37.45 -15.31 -8.48
CA GLY A 422 37.02 -14.61 -7.25
C GLY A 422 37.04 -13.08 -7.37
N ARG A 423 38.08 -12.51 -8.03
CA ARG A 423 38.15 -11.07 -8.32
C ARG A 423 37.05 -10.63 -9.31
N GLY A 424 36.85 -11.38 -10.39
CA GLY A 424 35.82 -11.09 -11.39
C GLY A 424 34.40 -11.10 -10.81
N ALA A 425 34.09 -12.02 -9.90
CA ALA A 425 32.79 -12.02 -9.24
C ALA A 425 32.59 -10.85 -8.27
N ARG A 426 33.64 -10.39 -7.58
CA ARG A 426 33.56 -9.16 -6.75
C ARG A 426 33.29 -7.94 -7.62
N LEU A 427 33.91 -7.86 -8.80
CA LEU A 427 33.63 -6.79 -9.77
C LEU A 427 32.20 -6.88 -10.32
N ALA A 428 31.70 -8.10 -10.58
CA ALA A 428 30.32 -8.32 -11.04
C ALA A 428 29.26 -7.95 -10.00
N LEU A 429 29.60 -7.88 -8.70
CA LEU A 429 28.67 -7.39 -7.67
C LEU A 429 28.37 -5.89 -7.80
N VAL A 430 29.29 -5.09 -8.34
CA VAL A 430 29.10 -3.64 -8.48
C VAL A 430 27.85 -3.33 -9.31
N PRO A 431 27.72 -3.81 -10.57
CA PRO A 431 26.50 -3.56 -11.35
C PRO A 431 25.25 -4.22 -10.73
N VAL A 432 25.38 -5.37 -10.07
CA VAL A 432 24.22 -6.03 -9.40
C VAL A 432 23.68 -5.16 -8.28
N LEU A 433 24.55 -4.65 -7.39
CA LEU A 433 24.16 -3.76 -6.30
C LEU A 433 23.69 -2.41 -6.82
N ALA A 434 24.32 -1.89 -7.88
CA ALA A 434 23.94 -0.64 -8.52
C ALA A 434 22.52 -0.71 -9.12
N LEU A 435 22.19 -1.79 -9.83
CA LEU A 435 20.89 -1.95 -10.49
C LEU A 435 19.76 -2.29 -9.52
N THR A 436 20.07 -2.97 -8.41
CA THR A 436 19.06 -3.42 -7.43
C THR A 436 18.96 -2.50 -6.22
N LEU A 437 19.98 -2.45 -5.37
CA LEU A 437 19.91 -1.78 -4.08
C LEU A 437 20.13 -0.26 -4.18
N LEU A 438 21.04 0.16 -5.05
CA LEU A 438 21.49 1.55 -5.11
C LEU A 438 20.82 2.36 -6.22
N SER A 439 20.06 1.72 -7.11
CA SER A 439 19.45 2.40 -8.27
C SER A 439 18.55 3.57 -7.87
N PRO A 440 17.76 3.54 -6.77
CA PRO A 440 16.99 4.71 -6.35
C PRO A 440 17.87 5.89 -5.94
N ALA A 441 18.97 5.62 -5.24
CA ALA A 441 19.90 6.66 -4.78
C ALA A 441 20.72 7.23 -5.94
N LEU A 442 21.19 6.38 -6.84
CA LEU A 442 21.90 6.78 -8.06
C LEU A 442 21.02 7.62 -8.97
N TYR A 443 19.76 7.22 -9.15
CA TYR A 443 18.79 8.00 -9.91
C TYR A 443 18.54 9.38 -9.28
N SER A 444 18.32 9.43 -7.95
CA SER A 444 18.11 10.69 -7.23
C SER A 444 19.33 11.63 -7.32
N LEU A 445 20.54 11.07 -7.28
CA LEU A 445 21.77 11.84 -7.48
C LEU A 445 21.87 12.37 -8.91
N ALA A 446 21.59 11.53 -9.91
CA ALA A 446 21.63 11.92 -11.32
C ALA A 446 20.62 13.05 -11.64
N THR A 447 19.38 12.95 -11.15
CA THR A 447 18.38 14.01 -11.35
C THR A 447 18.76 15.30 -10.63
N SER A 448 19.31 15.21 -9.42
CA SER A 448 19.79 16.38 -8.66
C SER A 448 20.95 17.08 -9.37
N LEU A 449 21.88 16.33 -9.96
CA LEU A 449 22.99 16.89 -10.73
C LEU A 449 22.52 17.51 -12.05
N ALA A 450 21.58 16.87 -12.75
CA ALA A 450 20.99 17.42 -13.97
C ALA A 450 20.24 18.74 -13.71
N ALA A 451 19.42 18.78 -12.65
CA ALA A 451 18.72 20.00 -12.24
C ALA A 451 19.69 21.15 -11.94
N ARG A 452 20.81 20.87 -11.26
CA ARG A 452 21.86 21.87 -10.99
C ARG A 452 22.63 22.31 -12.23
N ALA A 453 22.68 21.48 -13.26
CA ALA A 453 23.36 21.77 -14.52
C ALA A 453 22.48 22.56 -15.51
N GLY A 454 21.26 22.95 -15.13
CA GLY A 454 20.32 23.66 -16.00
C GLY A 454 19.76 22.81 -17.15
N SER A 455 20.09 21.52 -17.18
CA SER A 455 19.53 20.56 -18.12
C SER A 455 18.22 20.04 -17.53
N SER A 456 17.10 20.67 -17.89
CA SER A 456 15.77 20.16 -17.60
C SER A 456 15.52 18.87 -18.40
N MET A 457 16.09 17.74 -17.94
CA MET A 457 15.69 16.42 -18.41
C MET A 457 14.39 16.03 -17.71
N GLY A 458 13.28 16.39 -18.34
CA GLY A 458 11.93 15.94 -17.99
C GLY A 458 10.91 17.06 -18.12
N PRO A 459 9.64 16.73 -18.44
CA PRO A 459 8.54 17.68 -18.28
C PRO A 459 8.65 18.26 -16.88
N ALA A 460 8.51 19.58 -16.75
CA ALA A 460 8.47 20.26 -15.47
C ALA A 460 7.70 19.37 -14.50
N GLN A 461 8.34 18.94 -13.41
CA GLN A 461 7.62 18.35 -12.29
C GLN A 461 6.50 19.33 -12.03
N MET A 462 5.28 18.94 -12.37
CA MET A 462 4.08 19.53 -11.82
C MET A 462 4.31 19.34 -10.32
N ARG A 463 4.91 20.34 -9.67
CA ARG A 463 4.91 20.44 -8.22
C ARG A 463 3.47 20.15 -7.87
N ALA A 464 3.23 19.19 -6.97
CA ALA A 464 1.87 18.93 -6.52
C ALA A 464 1.24 20.31 -6.30
N THR A 465 0.15 20.60 -7.00
CA THR A 465 -0.37 21.97 -7.17
C THR A 465 -0.57 22.67 -5.82
N ASP A 466 -0.71 21.86 -4.77
CA ASP A 466 -0.95 22.29 -3.40
C ASP A 466 0.31 22.39 -2.52
N ALA A 467 1.50 22.03 -3.03
CA ALA A 467 2.74 21.93 -2.23
C ALA A 467 3.17 23.27 -1.62
N SER A 468 2.82 24.40 -2.25
CA SER A 468 3.11 25.74 -1.73
C SER A 468 2.23 26.13 -0.55
N CYS A 469 1.04 25.53 -0.41
CA CYS A 469 0.05 25.94 0.61
C CYS A 469 -0.42 24.83 1.56
N ARG A 470 0.11 23.60 1.43
CA ARG A 470 -0.19 22.46 2.32
C ARG A 470 0.66 22.45 3.60
N THR A 471 1.35 23.53 3.97
CA THR A 471 2.14 23.53 5.21
C THR A 471 1.24 23.74 6.43
N PRO A 472 1.60 23.18 7.61
CA PRO A 472 0.72 23.24 8.77
C PRO A 472 0.36 24.66 9.21
N ASP A 473 1.33 25.57 9.26
CA ASP A 473 1.09 26.96 9.68
C ASP A 473 0.20 27.72 8.71
N VAL A 474 0.41 27.52 7.40
CA VAL A 474 -0.42 28.11 6.35
C VAL A 474 -1.86 27.63 6.50
N LEU A 475 -2.10 26.32 6.63
CA LEU A 475 -3.46 25.80 6.79
C LEU A 475 -4.13 26.21 8.09
N ARG A 476 -3.39 26.30 9.21
CA ARG A 476 -3.95 26.78 10.49
C ARG A 476 -4.43 28.21 10.45
N SER A 477 -3.90 29.04 9.55
CA SER A 477 -4.38 30.42 9.36
C SER A 477 -5.87 30.47 8.99
N LEU A 478 -6.43 29.40 8.43
CA LEU A 478 -7.87 29.26 8.16
C LEU A 478 -8.69 29.31 9.45
N ASN A 479 -8.13 28.98 10.61
CA ASN A 479 -8.86 29.10 11.88
C ASN A 479 -9.15 30.55 12.30
N THR A 480 -8.67 31.55 11.55
CA THR A 480 -9.04 32.95 11.74
C THR A 480 -10.41 33.29 11.18
N VAL A 481 -10.99 32.42 10.34
CA VAL A 481 -12.31 32.60 9.74
C VAL A 481 -13.37 31.69 10.39
N PRO A 482 -14.66 32.06 10.37
CA PRO A 482 -15.73 31.23 10.93
C PRO A 482 -15.77 29.82 10.32
N SER A 483 -16.23 28.83 11.09
CA SER A 483 -16.37 27.47 10.56
C SER A 483 -17.34 27.41 9.39
N GLY A 484 -16.99 26.59 8.39
CA GLY A 484 -17.76 26.39 7.17
C GLY A 484 -17.26 25.20 6.37
N ALA A 485 -18.05 24.76 5.40
CA ALA A 485 -17.73 23.69 4.47
C ALA A 485 -16.88 24.22 3.31
N VAL A 486 -15.68 23.67 3.16
CA VAL A 486 -14.67 24.14 2.22
C VAL A 486 -14.57 23.17 1.05
N LEU A 487 -14.77 23.68 -0.17
CA LEU A 487 -14.38 23.00 -1.38
C LEU A 487 -12.91 23.32 -1.67
N SER A 488 -12.09 22.28 -1.78
CA SER A 488 -10.66 22.37 -2.08
C SER A 488 -10.27 21.25 -3.03
N THR A 489 -9.03 21.27 -3.53
CA THR A 489 -8.50 20.07 -4.21
C THR A 489 -8.52 18.87 -3.27
N SER A 490 -8.62 17.67 -3.84
CA SER A 490 -8.67 16.41 -3.07
C SER A 490 -7.50 16.27 -2.10
N ASN A 491 -6.34 16.82 -2.45
CA ASN A 491 -5.17 16.76 -1.57
C ASN A 491 -5.33 17.61 -0.31
N LEU A 492 -6.05 18.72 -0.33
CA LEU A 492 -6.15 19.58 0.85
C LEU A 492 -7.20 19.10 1.87
N GLY A 493 -8.11 18.20 1.48
CA GLY A 493 -9.23 17.76 2.33
C GLY A 493 -8.80 17.17 3.68
N ALA A 494 -7.94 16.16 3.70
CA ALA A 494 -7.52 15.53 4.96
C ALA A 494 -6.67 16.46 5.85
N PRO A 495 -5.65 17.18 5.34
CA PRO A 495 -4.93 18.20 6.11
C PRO A 495 -5.83 19.29 6.69
N LEU A 496 -6.84 19.74 5.93
CA LEU A 496 -7.82 20.72 6.39
C LEU A 496 -8.55 20.22 7.63
N LEU A 497 -9.03 18.97 7.62
CA LEU A 497 -9.71 18.37 8.77
C LEU A 497 -8.81 18.20 10.00
N LEU A 498 -7.54 17.87 9.78
CA LEU A 498 -6.56 17.67 10.85
C LEU A 498 -6.23 18.98 11.58
N LEU A 499 -6.09 20.08 10.84
CA LEU A 499 -5.48 21.31 11.33
C LEU A 499 -6.47 22.43 11.64
N THR A 500 -7.73 22.28 11.21
CA THR A 500 -8.71 23.36 11.31
C THR A 500 -10.04 22.90 11.89
N HIS A 501 -10.91 23.84 12.24
CA HIS A 501 -12.30 23.59 12.63
C HIS A 501 -13.28 23.46 11.45
N HIS A 502 -12.79 23.55 10.21
CA HIS A 502 -13.64 23.50 9.00
C HIS A 502 -14.05 22.08 8.63
N MET A 503 -14.97 21.98 7.66
CA MET A 503 -15.38 20.73 7.03
C MET A 503 -14.83 20.68 5.60
N ALA A 504 -14.58 19.49 5.09
CA ALA A 504 -14.01 19.27 3.76
C ALA A 504 -15.06 18.68 2.82
N LEU A 505 -15.24 19.25 1.62
CA LEU A 505 -16.22 18.77 0.63
C LEU A 505 -15.63 17.81 -0.41
N ALA A 506 -14.31 17.64 -0.42
CA ALA A 506 -13.61 16.79 -1.36
C ALA A 506 -12.45 16.02 -0.72
N GLY A 507 -12.12 14.86 -1.29
CA GLY A 507 -11.03 13.99 -0.84
C GLY A 507 -10.82 12.80 -1.78
N PRO A 508 -9.66 12.14 -1.74
CA PRO A 508 -9.30 11.08 -2.69
C PRO A 508 -9.91 9.71 -2.28
N TYR A 509 -11.19 9.66 -1.90
CA TYR A 509 -11.84 8.45 -1.37
C TYR A 509 -12.98 7.96 -2.26
N HIS A 510 -12.88 6.72 -2.74
CA HIS A 510 -13.78 6.20 -3.78
C HIS A 510 -15.21 5.90 -3.28
N ARG A 511 -15.45 5.85 -1.96
CA ARG A 511 -16.80 5.69 -1.38
C ARG A 511 -17.66 6.96 -1.50
N SER A 512 -17.07 8.08 -1.90
CA SER A 512 -17.77 9.31 -2.30
C SER A 512 -17.29 9.74 -3.69
N PRO A 513 -17.74 9.07 -4.77
CA PRO A 513 -17.22 9.31 -6.13
C PRO A 513 -17.39 10.76 -6.61
N GLU A 514 -18.47 11.41 -6.19
CA GLU A 514 -18.74 12.82 -6.50
C GLU A 514 -17.75 13.74 -5.79
N ALA A 515 -17.53 13.56 -4.49
CA ALA A 515 -16.56 14.33 -3.72
C ALA A 515 -15.11 14.14 -4.25
N MET A 516 -14.76 12.94 -4.69
CA MET A 516 -13.48 12.68 -5.35
C MET A 516 -13.36 13.43 -6.68
N ALA A 517 -14.42 13.44 -7.49
CA ALA A 517 -14.45 14.18 -8.75
C ALA A 517 -14.39 15.68 -8.52
N ASP A 518 -15.11 16.19 -7.52
CA ASP A 518 -15.23 17.61 -7.20
C ASP A 518 -13.92 18.21 -6.69
N GLY A 519 -13.05 17.40 -6.09
CA GLY A 519 -11.70 17.83 -5.73
C GLY A 519 -10.68 17.85 -6.88
N VAL A 520 -11.10 17.57 -8.12
CA VAL A 520 -10.22 17.55 -9.31
C VAL A 520 -10.84 18.26 -10.51
N LEU A 521 -11.97 17.77 -11.01
CA LEU A 521 -12.52 18.20 -12.30
C LEU A 521 -12.88 19.69 -12.35
N PRO A 522 -13.51 20.30 -11.33
CA PRO A 522 -13.82 21.73 -11.36
C PRO A 522 -12.57 22.62 -11.31
N PHE A 523 -11.50 22.15 -10.66
CA PHE A 523 -10.24 22.89 -10.57
C PHE A 523 -9.49 22.91 -11.91
N GLU A 524 -9.63 21.86 -12.71
CA GLU A 524 -9.06 21.77 -14.06
C GLU A 524 -10.02 22.29 -15.16
N GLY A 525 -11.21 22.73 -14.76
CA GLY A 525 -12.31 23.07 -15.65
C GLY A 525 -12.54 24.55 -15.90
N ASP A 526 -13.63 24.84 -16.59
CA ASP A 526 -14.11 26.20 -16.82
C ASP A 526 -14.94 26.75 -15.64
N GLU A 527 -15.34 28.02 -15.75
CA GLU A 527 -16.14 28.70 -14.73
C GLU A 527 -17.49 28.00 -14.48
N ALA A 528 -18.13 27.48 -15.53
CA ALA A 528 -19.41 26.81 -15.42
C ALA A 528 -19.30 25.52 -14.58
N GLN A 529 -18.23 24.76 -14.79
CA GLN A 529 -17.92 23.55 -14.02
C GLN A 529 -17.63 23.87 -12.54
N MET A 530 -16.82 24.89 -12.26
CA MET A 530 -16.54 25.34 -10.89
C MET A 530 -17.81 25.77 -10.17
N ARG A 531 -18.61 26.65 -10.79
CA ARG A 531 -19.87 27.13 -10.20
C ARG A 531 -20.89 26.01 -9.99
N ALA A 532 -20.96 25.04 -10.90
CA ALA A 532 -21.82 23.87 -10.73
C ALA A 532 -21.40 23.00 -9.53
N ALA A 533 -20.08 22.85 -9.28
CA ALA A 533 -19.58 22.14 -8.11
C ALA A 533 -19.88 22.89 -6.82
N LEU A 534 -19.63 24.20 -6.76
CA LEU A 534 -19.92 25.03 -5.58
C LEU A 534 -21.41 24.97 -5.18
N ARG A 535 -22.33 25.09 -6.16
CA ARG A 535 -23.77 24.97 -5.89
C ARG A 535 -24.17 23.58 -5.41
N ARG A 536 -23.70 22.52 -6.08
CA ARG A 536 -24.08 21.14 -5.74
C ARG A 536 -23.54 20.72 -4.38
N THR A 537 -22.33 21.15 -4.03
CA THR A 537 -21.70 20.80 -2.75
C THR A 537 -22.16 21.69 -1.60
N GLY A 538 -22.83 22.81 -1.88
CA GLY A 538 -23.22 23.79 -0.86
C GLY A 538 -22.03 24.43 -0.15
N ALA A 539 -20.93 24.63 -0.87
CA ALA A 539 -19.69 25.17 -0.28
C ALA A 539 -19.89 26.56 0.30
N ASP A 540 -19.40 26.76 1.52
CA ASP A 540 -19.27 28.09 2.13
C ASP A 540 -18.05 28.81 1.59
N TYR A 541 -16.98 28.04 1.38
CA TYR A 541 -15.71 28.57 0.95
C TYR A 541 -15.12 27.73 -0.19
N LEU A 542 -14.47 28.42 -1.14
CA LEU A 542 -13.54 27.83 -2.10
C LEU A 542 -12.11 28.12 -1.64
N LEU A 543 -11.30 27.07 -1.50
CA LEU A 543 -9.89 27.17 -1.11
C LEU A 543 -8.98 26.81 -2.29
N LEU A 544 -8.11 27.74 -2.64
CA LEU A 544 -7.04 27.56 -3.63
C LEU A 544 -5.68 27.90 -3.01
N CYS A 545 -4.61 27.39 -3.60
CA CYS A 545 -3.27 27.88 -3.29
C CYS A 545 -2.96 29.09 -4.19
N ARG A 546 -2.34 30.11 -3.62
CA ARG A 546 -1.88 31.31 -4.35
C ARG A 546 -0.95 30.92 -5.50
N ASP A 547 -1.18 31.51 -6.67
CA ASP A 547 -0.39 31.32 -7.91
C ASP A 547 -0.28 29.86 -8.38
N ALA A 548 -1.19 28.99 -7.91
CA ALA A 548 -1.20 27.60 -8.31
C ALA A 548 -1.77 27.42 -9.72
N VAL A 549 -1.13 26.54 -10.47
CA VAL A 549 -1.53 26.19 -11.84
C VAL A 549 -2.30 24.87 -11.79
N TYR A 550 -3.57 24.93 -12.17
CA TYR A 550 -4.46 23.77 -12.24
C TYR A 550 -4.69 23.36 -13.70
N GLY A 551 -4.81 22.04 -13.94
CA GLY A 551 -5.00 21.49 -15.28
C GLY A 551 -3.86 21.85 -16.24
N ASP A 552 -4.20 22.43 -17.39
CA ASP A 552 -3.24 22.93 -18.38
C ASP A 552 -2.82 24.40 -18.15
N GLY A 553 -3.29 25.00 -17.05
CA GLY A 553 -3.06 26.39 -16.67
C GLY A 553 -4.01 27.41 -17.30
N SER A 554 -5.01 26.97 -18.06
CA SER A 554 -6.08 27.83 -18.57
C SER A 554 -7.39 27.75 -17.77
N SER A 555 -7.41 26.98 -16.68
CA SER A 555 -8.63 26.77 -15.91
C SER A 555 -9.08 28.02 -15.14
N PHE A 556 -10.38 28.09 -14.86
CA PHE A 556 -10.95 29.18 -14.07
C PHE A 556 -10.32 29.27 -12.66
N ALA A 557 -10.04 28.12 -12.04
CA ALA A 557 -9.35 28.07 -10.75
C ALA A 557 -7.93 28.65 -10.81
N THR A 558 -7.25 28.55 -11.96
CA THR A 558 -5.91 29.14 -12.15
C THR A 558 -5.99 30.66 -12.19
N GLY A 559 -6.98 31.23 -12.88
CA GLY A 559 -7.25 32.68 -12.86
C GLY A 559 -7.56 33.19 -11.45
N LEU A 560 -8.46 32.52 -10.73
CA LEU A 560 -8.77 32.85 -9.33
C LEU A 560 -7.53 32.78 -8.41
N ALA A 561 -6.70 31.75 -8.56
CA ALA A 561 -5.47 31.60 -7.79
C ALA A 561 -4.45 32.71 -8.06
N ALA A 562 -4.43 33.27 -9.27
CA ALA A 562 -3.65 34.44 -9.66
C ALA A 562 -4.27 35.78 -9.19
N GLY A 563 -5.46 35.76 -8.58
CA GLY A 563 -6.14 36.94 -8.05
C GLY A 563 -7.16 37.58 -8.98
N GLU A 564 -7.57 36.90 -10.05
CA GLU A 564 -8.72 37.33 -10.85
C GLU A 564 -10.00 37.28 -10.00
N GLY A 565 -10.81 38.34 -10.06
CA GLY A 565 -12.09 38.40 -9.36
C GLY A 565 -13.20 37.72 -10.15
N ALA A 566 -14.23 37.23 -9.45
CA ALA A 566 -15.41 36.64 -10.08
C ALA A 566 -16.67 36.94 -9.26
N ASP A 567 -17.78 37.22 -9.95
CA ASP A 567 -19.05 37.53 -9.30
C ASP A 567 -19.50 36.39 -8.37
N GLY A 568 -19.89 36.72 -7.14
CA GLY A 568 -20.33 35.76 -6.13
C GLY A 568 -19.20 34.98 -5.43
N LEU A 569 -17.93 35.32 -5.69
CA LEU A 569 -16.76 34.79 -4.98
C LEU A 569 -15.97 35.94 -4.35
N GLU A 570 -16.18 36.18 -3.06
CA GLU A 570 -15.57 37.31 -2.35
C GLU A 570 -14.32 36.87 -1.58
N ALA A 571 -13.21 37.60 -1.74
CA ALA A 571 -11.98 37.26 -1.04
C ALA A 571 -12.10 37.48 0.46
N VAL A 572 -11.79 36.44 1.24
CA VAL A 572 -11.81 36.49 2.70
C VAL A 572 -10.44 36.91 3.22
N ALA A 573 -10.40 37.97 4.01
CA ALA A 573 -9.19 38.42 4.69
C ALA A 573 -8.91 37.60 5.96
N GLY A 574 -7.63 37.49 6.36
CA GLY A 574 -7.22 36.80 7.59
C GLY A 574 -6.28 35.62 7.34
N PRO A 575 -6.62 34.67 6.45
CA PRO A 575 -5.73 33.56 6.11
C PRO A 575 -4.38 34.01 5.54
N ASP A 576 -3.40 33.10 5.61
CA ASP A 576 -2.05 33.30 5.12
C ASP A 576 -2.05 33.66 3.62
N PRO A 577 -1.18 34.59 3.15
CA PRO A 577 -1.13 34.99 1.74
C PRO A 577 -0.90 33.86 0.73
N ALA A 578 -0.33 32.73 1.16
CA ALA A 578 -0.17 31.54 0.35
C ALA A 578 -1.51 30.85 0.02
N LEU A 579 -2.61 31.24 0.68
CA LEU A 579 -3.96 30.76 0.42
C LEU A 579 -4.79 31.82 -0.32
N VAL A 580 -5.71 31.34 -1.17
CA VAL A 580 -6.82 32.13 -1.70
C VAL A 580 -8.09 31.49 -1.14
N LEU A 581 -8.68 32.14 -0.14
CA LEU A 581 -9.98 31.74 0.41
C LEU A 581 -11.05 32.68 -0.13
N LEU A 582 -12.05 32.10 -0.80
CA LEU A 582 -13.16 32.85 -1.38
C LEU A 582 -14.45 32.40 -0.70
N GLU A 583 -15.24 33.34 -0.19
CA GLU A 583 -16.59 33.10 0.32
C GLU A 583 -17.58 33.03 -0.84
N VAL A 584 -18.42 32.00 -0.83
CA VAL A 584 -19.41 31.74 -1.88
C VAL A 584 -20.69 32.48 -1.53
N SER A 585 -20.89 33.63 -2.17
CA SER A 585 -22.07 34.49 -1.95
C SER A 585 -23.26 34.05 -2.81
N GLY A 586 -24.48 34.16 -2.27
CA GLY A 586 -25.73 33.92 -3.01
C GLY A 586 -26.42 32.58 -2.74
N ARG A 587 -26.64 32.22 -1.48
CA ARG A 587 -27.45 31.06 -1.05
C ARG A 587 -28.95 31.14 -1.37
N ASP A 588 -29.40 32.14 -2.13
CA ASP A 588 -30.82 32.35 -2.38
C ASP A 588 -31.34 31.45 -3.51
N GLY A 589 -32.06 30.39 -3.10
CA GLY A 589 -33.13 29.75 -3.89
C GLY A 589 -32.82 28.40 -4.52
#